data_AF-A0A7V5UAF3-F1
#
_entry.id   AF-A0A7V5UAF3-F1
#
_cell.length_a   1.000
_cell.length_b   1.000
_cell.length_c   1.000
_cell.angle_alpha   90.00
_cell.angle_beta   90.00
_cell.angle_gamma   90.00
#
_symmetry.space_group_name_H-M   'P 1'
#
loop_
_entity.id
_entity.type
_entity.pdbx_description
1 polymer ?
#
loop_
_entity_poly.entity_id
_entity_poly.type
_entity_poly.pdbx_seq_one_letter_code
_entity_poly.pdbx_strand_id
1 'polypeptide(L)'
;MEKIAVFPGSFDPFTIGHESIVRRGLQLFDKIIVAIGTNTDKTDYFPLETRMKWIKKVFEDEPRIKVDSYNSLTVNYCKKMKARYLLRGLRTAADFEYERVIAQVNHAMEKEIEVVFLLTLPEHTFINSTVVREVIKFGGDARKFLPEAIDLTEMRP
;
A
#
# COMPACT_ATOMS: atom_id res chain seq x y z
N MET A 1 22.39 2.53 -10.52
CA MET A 1 21.19 3.41 -10.59
C MET A 1 20.26 2.96 -9.49
N GLU A 2 19.77 3.88 -8.65
CA GLU A 2 18.93 3.56 -7.49
C GLU A 2 17.64 2.84 -7.92
N LYS A 3 17.31 1.73 -7.25
CA LYS A 3 16.09 0.94 -7.45
C LYS A 3 14.98 1.51 -6.59
N ILE A 4 14.19 2.41 -7.16
CA ILE A 4 13.04 3.03 -6.50
C ILE A 4 11.76 2.29 -6.91
N ALA A 5 11.01 1.80 -5.91
CA ALA A 5 9.69 1.23 -6.11
C ALA A 5 8.58 2.14 -5.57
N VAL A 6 7.43 2.16 -6.24
CA VAL A 6 6.19 2.73 -5.72
C VAL A 6 5.31 1.56 -5.25
N PHE A 7 4.84 1.62 -4.00
CA PHE A 7 3.82 0.73 -3.46
C PHE A 7 2.50 1.51 -3.36
N PRO A 8 1.65 1.46 -4.40
CA PRO A 8 0.41 2.22 -4.41
C PRO A 8 -0.69 1.49 -3.64
N GLY A 9 -1.64 2.23 -3.09
CA GLY A 9 -2.83 1.68 -2.45
C GLY A 9 -3.74 2.76 -1.89
N SER A 10 -4.98 2.39 -1.52
CA SER A 10 -5.84 3.31 -0.76
C SER A 10 -5.47 3.35 0.72
N PHE A 11 -4.92 2.24 1.26
CA PHE A 11 -4.45 2.12 2.63
C PHE A 11 -5.46 2.62 3.68
N ASP A 12 -6.70 2.12 3.57
CA ASP A 12 -7.85 2.62 4.34
C ASP A 12 -8.47 1.54 5.26
N PRO A 13 -7.81 1.14 6.37
CA PRO A 13 -6.53 1.62 6.85
C PRO A 13 -5.34 0.80 6.30
N PHE A 14 -4.12 1.29 6.59
CA PHE A 14 -2.88 0.53 6.46
C PHE A 14 -2.87 -0.60 7.51
N THR A 15 -2.38 -1.79 7.15
CA THR A 15 -2.49 -3.02 7.96
C THR A 15 -1.13 -3.71 8.06
N ILE A 16 -0.99 -4.69 8.96
CA ILE A 16 0.25 -5.49 9.07
C ILE A 16 0.59 -6.24 7.78
N GLY A 17 -0.42 -6.58 6.97
CA GLY A 17 -0.20 -7.15 5.64
C GLY A 17 0.51 -6.19 4.71
N HIS A 18 0.10 -4.91 4.70
CA HIS A 18 0.77 -3.87 3.92
C HIS A 18 2.20 -3.61 4.43
N GLU A 19 2.36 -3.51 5.75
CA GLU A 19 3.67 -3.33 6.39
C GLU A 19 4.64 -4.45 5.99
N SER A 20 4.18 -5.71 6.04
CA SER A 20 4.98 -6.88 5.66
C SER A 20 5.47 -6.79 4.21
N ILE A 21 4.61 -6.37 3.26
CA ILE A 21 4.99 -6.18 1.86
C ILE A 21 6.05 -5.09 1.71
N VAL A 22 5.89 -3.95 2.38
CA VAL A 22 6.87 -2.85 2.33
C VAL A 22 8.22 -3.30 2.91
N ARG A 23 8.23 -3.91 4.10
CA ARG A 23 9.47 -4.36 4.76
C ARG A 23 10.19 -5.44 3.94
N ARG A 24 9.46 -6.37 3.32
CA ARG A 24 10.05 -7.35 2.41
C ARG A 24 10.52 -6.72 1.10
N GLY A 25 9.81 -5.73 0.58
CA GLY A 25 10.23 -4.97 -0.58
C GLY A 25 11.59 -4.27 -0.38
N LEU A 26 11.91 -3.82 0.84
CA LEU A 26 13.20 -3.19 1.16
C LEU A 26 14.41 -4.13 1.01
N GLN A 27 14.19 -5.45 0.86
CA GLN A 27 15.25 -6.40 0.52
C GLN A 27 15.57 -6.38 -0.99
N LEU A 28 14.68 -5.82 -1.82
CA LEU A 28 14.79 -5.79 -3.28
C LEU A 28 15.12 -4.39 -3.82
N PHE A 29 14.61 -3.36 -3.15
CA PHE A 29 14.67 -1.97 -3.58
C PHE A 29 15.48 -1.12 -2.61
N ASP A 30 16.17 -0.12 -3.16
CA ASP A 30 16.96 0.83 -2.37
C ASP A 30 16.04 1.84 -1.65
N LYS A 31 14.89 2.14 -2.28
CA LYS A 31 13.87 3.07 -1.78
C LYS A 31 12.47 2.60 -2.12
N ILE A 32 11.53 2.76 -1.20
CA ILE A 32 10.11 2.51 -1.42
C ILE A 32 9.31 3.77 -1.16
N ILE A 33 8.40 4.09 -2.08
CA ILE A 33 7.42 5.16 -1.92
C ILE A 33 6.06 4.51 -1.67
N VAL A 34 5.57 4.57 -0.43
CA VAL A 34 4.20 4.17 -0.10
C VAL A 34 3.27 5.30 -0.54
N ALA A 35 2.55 5.10 -1.63
CA ALA A 35 1.83 6.15 -2.33
C ALA A 35 0.32 5.96 -2.22
N ILE A 36 -0.35 6.90 -1.57
CA ILE A 36 -1.81 6.87 -1.45
C ILE A 36 -2.43 7.41 -2.73
N GLY A 37 -3.08 6.54 -3.49
CA GLY A 37 -3.81 6.91 -4.70
C GLY A 37 -5.23 7.37 -4.36
N THR A 38 -5.71 8.43 -5.01
CA THR A 38 -7.12 8.83 -4.91
C THR A 38 -7.98 7.87 -5.74
N ASN A 39 -8.96 7.22 -5.13
CA ASN A 39 -9.95 6.43 -5.85
C ASN A 39 -11.23 7.26 -5.99
N THR A 40 -11.57 7.68 -7.21
CA THR A 40 -12.75 8.52 -7.48
C THR A 40 -14.07 7.80 -7.19
N ASP A 41 -14.07 6.48 -7.14
CA ASP A 41 -15.27 5.66 -7.02
C ASP A 41 -15.56 5.23 -5.57
N LYS A 42 -14.71 5.62 -4.61
CA LYS A 42 -14.85 5.22 -3.20
C LYS A 42 -14.88 6.43 -2.29
N THR A 43 -15.86 6.44 -1.38
CA THR A 43 -15.79 7.26 -0.18
C THR A 43 -14.75 6.62 0.75
N ASP A 44 -13.60 7.27 0.90
CA ASP A 44 -12.58 6.84 1.86
C ASP A 44 -13.16 6.90 3.28
N TYR A 45 -12.96 5.85 4.08
CA TYR A 45 -13.44 5.82 5.47
C TYR A 45 -12.60 6.72 6.36
N PHE A 46 -11.28 6.72 6.15
CA PHE A 46 -10.35 7.62 6.83
C PHE A 46 -9.88 8.75 5.89
N PRO A 47 -9.79 9.99 6.40
CA PRO A 47 -9.21 11.11 5.64
C PRO A 47 -7.80 10.80 5.13
N LEU A 48 -7.44 11.36 3.98
CA LEU A 48 -6.12 11.18 3.36
C LEU A 48 -4.99 11.54 4.34
N GLU A 49 -5.10 12.69 4.99
CA GLU A 49 -4.11 13.17 5.96
C GLU A 49 -3.92 12.19 7.13
N THR A 50 -5.00 11.60 7.62
CA THR A 50 -4.97 10.61 8.69
C THR A 50 -4.24 9.35 8.24
N ARG A 51 -4.54 8.83 7.04
CA ARG A 51 -3.84 7.66 6.49
C ARG A 51 -2.36 7.95 6.28
N MET A 52 -2.01 9.11 5.73
CA MET A 52 -0.60 9.50 5.58
C MET A 52 0.11 9.61 6.93
N LYS A 53 -0.53 10.22 7.94
CA LYS A 53 0.02 10.36 9.30
C LYS A 53 0.37 8.99 9.88
N TRP A 54 -0.55 8.03 9.80
CA TRP A 54 -0.31 6.68 10.31
C TRP A 54 0.83 5.97 9.59
N ILE A 55 0.85 5.99 8.26
CA ILE A 55 1.92 5.33 7.50
C ILE A 55 3.27 5.97 7.79
N LYS A 56 3.33 7.30 7.93
CA LYS A 56 4.56 8.01 8.33
C LYS A 56 5.06 7.54 9.70
N LYS A 57 4.16 7.39 10.67
CA LYS A 57 4.48 6.89 12.01
C LYS A 57 5.00 5.45 11.99
N VAL A 58 4.41 4.58 11.19
CA VAL A 58 4.85 3.17 11.04
C VAL A 58 6.30 3.05 10.54
N PHE A 59 6.75 4.00 9.75
CA PHE A 59 8.07 3.99 9.11
C PHE A 59 8.96 5.17 9.53
N GLU A 60 8.73 5.75 10.72
CA GLU A 60 9.46 6.94 11.16
C GLU A 60 10.98 6.72 11.27
N ASP A 61 11.38 5.50 11.65
CA ASP A 61 12.79 5.10 11.78
C ASP A 61 13.40 4.51 10.50
N GLU A 62 12.68 4.52 9.36
CA GLU A 62 13.15 3.91 8.11
C GLU A 62 13.34 4.97 7.00
N PRO A 63 14.56 5.52 6.82
CA PRO A 63 14.82 6.59 5.87
C PRO A 63 14.67 6.18 4.40
N ARG A 64 14.66 4.88 4.10
CA ARG A 64 14.42 4.36 2.73
C ARG A 64 12.96 4.38 2.33
N ILE A 65 12.05 4.71 3.26
CA ILE A 65 10.62 4.81 2.97
C ILE A 65 10.21 6.28 2.85
N LYS A 66 9.50 6.59 1.76
CA LYS A 66 8.79 7.86 1.60
C LYS A 66 7.29 7.60 1.59
N VAL A 67 6.52 8.41 2.31
CA VAL A 67 5.05 8.42 2.23
C VAL A 67 4.62 9.61 1.40
N ASP A 68 3.74 9.37 0.43
CA ASP A 68 3.26 10.41 -0.48
C ASP A 68 1.82 10.11 -0.93
N SER A 69 1.19 11.04 -1.65
CA SER A 69 -0.11 10.84 -2.28
C SER A 69 -0.11 11.36 -3.71
N TYR A 70 -1.04 10.85 -4.52
CA TYR A 70 -1.17 11.26 -5.92
C TYR A 70 -2.61 11.09 -6.42
N ASN A 71 -2.95 11.92 -7.40
CA ASN A 71 -4.28 12.02 -8.02
C ASN A 71 -4.22 11.86 -9.56
N SER A 72 -3.24 11.12 -10.06
CA SER A 72 -3.01 10.86 -11.48
C SER A 72 -2.84 9.37 -11.75
N LEU A 73 -2.63 8.98 -13.00
CA LEU A 73 -2.29 7.59 -13.34
C LEU A 73 -1.03 7.16 -12.58
N THR A 74 -1.07 5.97 -11.99
CA THR A 74 0.03 5.41 -11.18
C THR A 74 1.35 5.37 -11.95
N VAL A 75 1.32 5.05 -13.26
CA VAL A 75 2.51 5.07 -14.12
C VAL A 75 3.09 6.47 -14.30
N ASN A 76 2.25 7.51 -14.42
CA ASN A 76 2.72 8.89 -14.52
C ASN A 76 3.35 9.35 -13.21
N TYR A 77 2.78 8.94 -12.08
CA TYR A 77 3.39 9.17 -10.77
C TYR A 77 4.74 8.48 -10.63
N CYS A 78 4.87 7.22 -11.07
CA CYS A 78 6.15 6.52 -11.08
C CYS A 78 7.21 7.27 -11.89
N LYS A 79 6.88 7.74 -13.10
CA LYS A 79 7.78 8.57 -13.92
C LYS A 79 8.21 9.85 -13.22
N LYS A 80 7.27 10.59 -12.62
CA LYS A 80 7.55 11.81 -11.84
C LYS A 80 8.55 11.54 -10.71
N MET A 81 8.41 10.38 -10.06
CA MET A 81 9.28 9.97 -8.96
C MET A 81 10.55 9.24 -9.42
N LYS A 82 10.76 9.09 -10.73
CA LYS A 82 11.85 8.30 -11.34
C LYS A 82 11.88 6.85 -10.83
N ALA A 83 10.71 6.31 -10.47
CA ALA A 83 10.54 4.94 -10.05
C ALA A 83 10.34 4.04 -11.27
N ARG A 84 11.10 2.95 -11.31
CA ARG A 84 11.03 1.93 -12.37
C ARG A 84 10.28 0.67 -11.96
N TYR A 85 9.86 0.60 -10.69
CA TYR A 85 9.20 -0.57 -10.15
C TYR A 85 7.87 -0.19 -9.51
N LEU A 86 6.84 -0.98 -9.80
CA LEU A 86 5.55 -0.93 -9.13
C LEU A 86 5.40 -2.17 -8.26
N LEU A 87 5.48 -2.00 -6.94
CA LEU A 87 5.33 -3.09 -5.99
C LEU A 87 3.85 -3.36 -5.72
N ARG A 88 3.43 -4.62 -5.74
CA ARG A 88 2.07 -5.06 -5.41
C ARG A 88 2.11 -6.30 -4.52
N GLY A 89 1.13 -6.42 -3.62
CA GLY A 89 0.94 -7.60 -2.78
C GLY A 89 -0.18 -8.49 -3.34
N LEU A 90 0.00 -9.81 -3.32
CA LEU A 90 -1.02 -10.78 -3.74
C LEU A 90 -1.35 -11.72 -2.58
N ARG A 91 -2.63 -11.83 -2.21
CA ARG A 91 -3.09 -12.76 -1.16
C ARG A 91 -3.71 -14.02 -1.74
N THR A 92 -4.38 -13.88 -2.88
CA THR A 92 -5.16 -14.97 -3.49
C THR A 92 -4.98 -15.01 -5.00
N ALA A 93 -5.41 -16.11 -5.64
CA ALA A 93 -5.47 -16.21 -7.09
C ALA A 93 -6.38 -15.14 -7.73
N ALA A 94 -7.45 -14.74 -7.04
CA ALA A 94 -8.34 -13.68 -7.51
C ALA A 94 -7.64 -12.31 -7.53
N ASP A 95 -6.80 -12.01 -6.52
CA ASP A 95 -5.96 -10.81 -6.54
C ASP A 95 -5.03 -10.84 -7.77
N PHE A 96 -4.41 -11.98 -8.06
CA PHE A 96 -3.52 -12.12 -9.21
C PHE A 96 -4.24 -11.83 -10.54
N GLU A 97 -5.42 -12.41 -10.77
CA GLU A 97 -6.14 -12.17 -12.02
C GLU A 97 -6.51 -10.70 -12.22
N TYR A 98 -6.93 -10.02 -11.15
CA TYR A 98 -7.22 -8.59 -11.19
C TYR A 98 -5.95 -7.76 -11.47
N GLU A 99 -4.89 -8.01 -10.69
CA GLU A 99 -3.65 -7.25 -10.77
C GLU A 99 -2.85 -7.48 -12.05
N ARG A 100 -2.90 -8.71 -12.61
CA ARG A 100 -2.24 -9.06 -13.86
C ARG A 100 -2.73 -8.19 -15.02
N VAL A 101 -4.03 -7.93 -15.10
CA VAL A 101 -4.61 -7.06 -16.13
C VAL A 101 -4.09 -5.64 -15.98
N ILE A 102 -4.09 -5.10 -14.77
CA ILE A 102 -3.59 -3.74 -14.49
C ILE A 102 -2.10 -3.64 -14.82
N ALA A 103 -1.31 -4.65 -14.47
CA ALA A 103 0.12 -4.69 -14.78
C ALA A 103 0.38 -4.67 -16.29
N GLN A 104 -0.37 -5.46 -17.06
CA GLN A 104 -0.24 -5.49 -18.52
C GLN A 104 -0.62 -4.15 -19.16
N VAL A 105 -1.68 -3.49 -18.67
CA VAL A 105 -2.06 -2.15 -19.13
C VAL A 105 -0.97 -1.13 -18.80
N ASN A 106 -0.46 -1.13 -17.56
CA ASN A 106 0.63 -0.23 -17.17
C ASN A 106 1.88 -0.42 -18.03
N HIS A 107 2.27 -1.67 -18.31
CA HIS A 107 3.40 -1.98 -19.17
C HIS A 107 3.19 -1.52 -20.63
N ALA A 108 1.98 -1.70 -21.17
CA ALA A 108 1.64 -1.21 -22.51
C ALA A 108 1.70 0.33 -22.60
N MET A 109 1.37 1.02 -21.52
CA MET A 109 1.43 2.48 -21.45
C MET A 109 2.86 3.01 -21.20
N GLU A 110 3.63 2.33 -20.37
CA GLU A 110 4.99 2.73 -20.01
C GLU A 110 5.89 1.50 -19.84
N LYS A 111 6.71 1.23 -20.86
CA LYS A 111 7.54 0.02 -20.96
C LYS A 111 8.70 -0.01 -19.95
N GLU A 112 9.08 1.16 -19.42
CA GLU A 112 10.18 1.27 -18.46
C GLU A 112 9.77 0.96 -17.01
N ILE A 113 8.47 0.79 -16.74
CA ILE A 113 7.95 0.46 -15.41
C ILE A 113 7.65 -1.04 -15.34
N GLU A 114 8.36 -1.73 -14.44
CA GLU A 114 8.18 -3.15 -14.17
C GLU A 114 7.27 -3.36 -12.96
N VAL A 115 6.34 -4.31 -13.03
CA VAL A 115 5.45 -4.63 -11.90
C VAL A 115 6.00 -5.84 -11.15
N VAL A 116 6.24 -5.67 -9.85
CA VAL A 116 6.78 -6.71 -8.97
C VAL A 116 5.71 -7.13 -7.98
N PHE A 117 5.35 -8.41 -8.02
CA PHE A 117 4.42 -9.02 -7.10
C PHE A 117 5.14 -9.72 -5.96
N LEU A 118 4.75 -9.42 -4.72
CA LEU A 118 5.12 -10.22 -3.56
C LEU A 118 3.89 -10.94 -3.03
N LEU A 119 4.00 -12.26 -2.87
CA LEU A 119 2.97 -13.04 -2.18
C LEU A 119 2.92 -12.60 -0.72
N THR A 120 1.73 -12.31 -0.22
CA THR A 120 1.49 -12.02 1.20
C THR A 120 1.84 -13.25 2.04
N LEU A 121 2.41 -13.03 3.23
CA LEU A 121 2.71 -14.12 4.14
C LEU A 121 1.41 -14.82 4.59
N PRO A 122 1.40 -16.16 4.76
CA PRO A 122 0.19 -16.92 5.09
C PRO A 122 -0.61 -16.37 6.27
N GLU A 123 0.08 -15.91 7.32
CA GLU A 123 -0.49 -15.32 8.52
C GLU A 123 -1.20 -13.98 8.30
N HIS A 124 -0.99 -13.32 7.15
CA HIS A 124 -1.62 -12.04 6.81
C HIS A 124 -2.63 -12.15 5.66
N THR A 125 -2.76 -13.32 5.01
CA THR A 125 -3.58 -13.52 3.81
C THR A 125 -5.06 -13.17 4.02
N PHE A 126 -5.60 -13.41 5.22
CA PHE A 126 -7.00 -13.11 5.54
C PHE A 126 -7.26 -11.63 5.85
N ILE A 127 -6.21 -10.81 5.97
CA ILE A 127 -6.32 -9.41 6.37
C ILE A 127 -6.60 -8.56 5.13
N ASN A 128 -7.73 -7.84 5.16
CA ASN A 128 -8.05 -6.82 4.18
C ASN A 128 -8.67 -5.60 4.85
N SER A 129 -8.38 -4.41 4.33
CA SER A 129 -8.82 -3.17 4.96
C SER A 129 -10.34 -3.06 5.08
N THR A 130 -11.12 -3.63 4.16
CA THR A 130 -12.59 -3.64 4.24
C THR A 130 -13.09 -4.37 5.48
N VAL A 131 -12.58 -5.58 5.75
CA VAL A 131 -12.95 -6.35 6.94
C VAL A 131 -12.44 -5.68 8.21
N VAL A 132 -11.21 -5.14 8.17
CA VAL A 132 -10.65 -4.39 9.31
C VAL A 132 -11.52 -3.16 9.66
N ARG A 133 -11.99 -2.41 8.65
CA ARG A 133 -12.91 -1.28 8.86
C ARG A 133 -14.21 -1.72 9.53
N GLU A 134 -14.80 -2.84 9.13
CA GLU A 134 -16.03 -3.34 9.77
C GLU A 134 -15.78 -3.70 11.24
N VAL A 135 -14.67 -4.35 11.57
CA VAL A 135 -14.28 -4.62 12.97
C VAL A 135 -14.20 -3.32 13.77
N ILE A 136 -13.49 -2.30 13.24
CA ILE A 136 -13.35 -1.00 13.91
C ILE A 136 -14.72 -0.32 14.09
N LYS A 137 -15.53 -0.28 13.04
CA LYS A 137 -16.84 0.37 12.99
C LYS A 137 -17.81 -0.20 14.03
N PHE A 138 -17.75 -1.50 14.29
CA PHE A 138 -18.59 -2.17 15.29
C PHE A 138 -17.92 -2.31 16.66
N GLY A 139 -16.82 -1.58 16.91
CA GLY A 139 -16.17 -1.51 18.22
C GLY A 139 -15.33 -2.74 18.59
N GLY A 140 -15.06 -3.64 17.63
CA GLY A 140 -14.18 -4.77 17.82
C GLY A 140 -12.71 -4.38 17.97
N ASP A 141 -11.91 -5.27 18.53
CA ASP A 141 -10.47 -5.06 18.71
C ASP A 141 -9.69 -5.43 17.44
N ALA A 142 -9.29 -4.41 16.69
CA ALA A 142 -8.52 -4.56 15.46
C ALA A 142 -7.00 -4.47 15.64
N ARG A 143 -6.48 -4.35 16.87
CA ARG A 143 -5.03 -4.16 17.12
C ARG A 143 -4.17 -5.23 16.46
N LYS A 144 -4.64 -6.48 16.42
CA LYS A 144 -3.93 -7.61 15.80
C LYS A 144 -3.81 -7.53 14.27
N PHE A 145 -4.48 -6.57 13.62
CA PHE A 145 -4.48 -6.40 12.16
C PHE A 145 -3.78 -5.11 11.73
N LEU A 146 -3.38 -4.28 12.68
CA LEU A 146 -2.78 -2.97 12.47
C LEU A 146 -1.30 -3.01 12.92
N PRO A 147 -0.41 -2.26 12.24
CA PRO A 147 0.93 -2.03 12.74
C PRO A 147 0.91 -1.51 14.18
N GLU A 148 1.87 -1.92 14.99
CA GLU A 148 1.96 -1.55 16.41
C GLU A 148 2.00 -0.03 16.63
N ALA A 149 2.61 0.71 15.70
CA ALA A 149 2.70 2.17 15.75
C ALA A 149 1.33 2.88 15.64
N ILE A 150 0.30 2.20 15.11
CA ILE A 150 -1.04 2.77 14.94
C ILE A 150 -1.87 2.48 16.19
N ASP A 151 -2.29 3.54 16.87
CA ASP A 151 -3.22 3.43 18.00
C ASP A 151 -4.66 3.30 17.50
N LEU A 152 -5.34 2.21 17.87
CA LEU A 152 -6.74 1.96 17.53
C LEU A 152 -7.68 3.06 18.04
N THR A 153 -7.33 3.76 19.12
CA THR A 153 -8.13 4.87 19.63
C THR A 153 -8.15 6.06 18.68
N GLU A 154 -7.14 6.22 17.82
CA GLU A 154 -7.13 7.23 16.75
C GLU A 154 -8.04 6.87 15.56
N MET A 155 -8.56 5.64 15.50
CA MET A 155 -9.30 5.10 14.36
C MET A 155 -10.83 5.06 14.56
N ARG A 156 -11.32 5.51 15.71
CA ARG A 156 -12.77 5.61 15.96
C ARG A 156 -13.25 7.00 15.53
N PRO A 157 -14.28 7.10 14.67
CA PRO A 157 -14.84 8.39 14.27
C PRO A 157 -15.49 9.13 15.44
#